data_AF-A0AAE0J346-F1
#
_entry.id   AF-A0AAE0J346-F1
#
_cell.length_a   1.000
_cell.length_b   1.000
_cell.length_c   1.000
_cell.angle_alpha   90.00
_cell.angle_beta   90.00
_cell.angle_gamma   90.00
#
_symmetry.space_group_name_H-M   'P 1'
#
loop_
_entity.id
_entity.type
_entity.pdbx_description
1 polymer ?
#
loop_
_entity_poly.entity_id
_entity_poly.type
_entity_poly.pdbx_seq_one_letter_code
_entity_poly.pdbx_strand_id
1 'polypeptide(L)'
;MSSQPLDVDSPINLPPWPPSQNFQYSSSLSQSQSQSQSQSQSQPYLPPMEACIKSTEPTELSKSDQLQNALVSGWASYLGAQYTTRELSLTKKEVDNAIASLRQDLALQQQLFRTSVAEFNTRSDRITSDLDKGRPLQDSLPLLQRQVDQGNEQTTTAISELNKKLANMQQSLDGLHSLASSNLEAVRDQYISALEKVEALQGELGIVRAEKTRMEEKLSALERRITAITDADHGLPTETIAFLDQILSRRDELMRLLDNPEFESTTVTSSAAPEQKIVNTRSRTRASQRDSNSSIDHGVKSPPLTQQEGIQSCAVHDMERLFLRLNQDYRTSPPESDALYIWHFLDSIGDSKLSQHIQQSLVTAFPLLFFPRTSSRCKGDHHYIVISAEVTWKKFRYALTKIPMP
;
A
#
# COMPACT_ATOMS: atom_id res chain seq x y z
N MET A 1 -9.01 6.32 32.00
CA MET A 1 -8.28 7.38 31.26
C MET A 1 -8.96 7.49 29.91
N SER A 2 -9.74 8.54 29.72
CA SER A 2 -10.60 8.72 28.54
C SER A 2 -9.81 9.37 27.41
N SER A 3 -9.76 8.71 26.25
CA SER A 3 -9.19 9.25 25.02
C SER A 3 -10.28 10.00 24.24
N GLN A 4 -10.13 11.31 24.09
CA GLN A 4 -10.94 12.10 23.17
C GLN A 4 -10.39 11.98 21.73
N PRO A 5 -11.25 11.94 20.71
CA PRO A 5 -10.84 11.99 19.32
C PRO A 5 -10.52 13.43 18.91
N LEU A 6 -9.43 13.60 18.16
CA LEU A 6 -9.01 14.87 17.56
C LEU A 6 -9.87 15.16 16.32
N ASP A 7 -10.58 16.28 16.35
CA ASP A 7 -11.25 16.89 15.20
C ASP A 7 -10.19 17.36 14.18
N VAL A 8 -10.23 16.79 12.98
CA VAL A 8 -9.34 17.13 11.86
C VAL A 8 -10.19 17.68 10.71
N ASP A 9 -10.84 18.82 10.92
CA ASP A 9 -11.53 19.55 9.84
C ASP A 9 -11.52 21.06 10.12
N SER A 10 -10.34 21.66 10.11
CA SER A 10 -10.20 23.12 10.04
C SER A 10 -9.74 23.53 8.62
N PRO A 11 -10.58 24.23 7.84
CA PRO A 11 -10.21 24.69 6.51
C PRO A 11 -9.14 25.78 6.60
N ILE A 12 -8.03 25.56 5.90
CA ILE A 12 -6.92 26.50 5.78
C ILE A 12 -7.40 27.69 4.94
N ASN A 13 -7.67 28.81 5.62
CA ASN A 13 -8.04 30.08 5.01
C ASN A 13 -6.77 30.73 4.42
N LEU A 14 -6.50 30.51 3.14
CA LEU A 14 -5.41 31.18 2.42
C LEU A 14 -5.85 32.60 2.03
N PRO A 15 -5.00 33.63 2.22
CA PRO A 15 -5.33 35.00 1.86
C PRO A 15 -5.47 35.16 0.34
N PRO A 16 -6.37 36.07 -0.12
CA PRO A 16 -6.58 36.32 -1.54
C PRO A 16 -5.34 36.96 -2.17
N TRP A 17 -4.99 36.48 -3.35
CA TRP A 17 -3.91 37.02 -4.16
C TRP A 17 -4.25 38.44 -4.63
N PRO A 18 -3.28 39.36 -4.69
CA PRO A 18 -3.53 40.71 -5.16
C PRO A 18 -3.90 40.70 -6.66
N PRO A 19 -4.84 41.56 -7.11
CA PRO A 19 -5.23 41.63 -8.50
C PRO A 19 -4.07 42.12 -9.37
N SER A 20 -3.84 41.42 -10.49
CA SER A 20 -2.84 41.77 -11.50
C SER A 20 -3.12 43.17 -12.05
N GLN A 21 -2.30 44.14 -11.65
CA GLN A 21 -2.32 45.48 -12.24
C GLN A 21 -1.76 45.39 -13.66
N ASN A 22 -2.65 45.61 -14.64
CA ASN A 22 -2.30 45.85 -16.04
C ASN A 22 -1.45 47.12 -16.12
N PHE A 23 -0.14 46.97 -16.27
CA PHE A 23 0.75 48.07 -16.64
C PHE A 23 0.57 48.39 -18.13
N GLN A 24 -0.35 49.30 -18.44
CA GLN A 24 -0.36 49.98 -19.72
C GLN A 24 0.82 50.96 -19.78
N TYR A 25 1.95 50.53 -20.34
CA TYR A 25 3.03 51.44 -20.71
C TYR A 25 2.68 52.15 -22.02
N SER A 26 2.05 53.31 -21.90
CA SER A 26 1.91 54.29 -22.97
C SER A 26 3.30 54.75 -23.42
N SER A 27 3.77 54.22 -24.55
CA SER A 27 5.04 54.63 -25.18
C SER A 27 4.82 55.91 -26.00
N SER A 28 4.75 57.06 -25.34
CA SER A 28 4.89 58.37 -25.98
C SER A 28 6.33 58.86 -25.81
N LEU A 29 7.27 58.32 -26.60
CA LEU A 29 8.62 58.86 -26.68
C LEU A 29 8.62 60.03 -27.67
N SER A 30 8.31 61.20 -27.13
CA SER A 30 8.39 62.49 -27.83
C SER A 30 9.81 62.73 -28.32
N GLN A 31 9.93 62.82 -29.63
CA GLN A 31 11.15 63.13 -30.37
C GLN A 31 11.47 64.62 -30.20
N SER A 32 12.20 64.97 -29.13
CA SER A 32 12.73 66.32 -28.95
C SER A 32 13.89 66.55 -29.92
N GLN A 33 13.56 67.11 -31.08
CA GLN A 33 14.49 67.56 -32.11
C GLN A 33 15.05 68.93 -31.70
N SER A 34 16.12 68.94 -30.91
CA SER A 34 16.83 70.18 -30.57
C SER A 34 17.67 70.65 -31.75
N GLN A 35 17.10 71.52 -32.58
CA GLN A 35 17.85 72.35 -33.54
C GLN A 35 18.56 73.47 -32.76
N SER A 36 19.80 73.24 -32.36
CA SER A 36 20.70 74.32 -31.95
C SER A 36 21.38 74.89 -33.20
N GLN A 37 20.74 75.88 -33.83
CA GLN A 37 21.40 76.80 -34.77
C GLN A 37 22.35 77.70 -33.98
N SER A 38 23.62 77.32 -33.89
CA SER A 38 24.67 78.24 -33.46
C SER A 38 25.06 79.12 -34.65
N GLN A 39 24.47 80.32 -34.72
CA GLN A 39 25.00 81.43 -35.50
C GLN A 39 26.33 81.89 -34.90
N SER A 40 27.44 81.33 -35.37
CA SER A 40 28.77 81.89 -35.09
C SER A 40 29.09 82.93 -36.17
N GLN A 41 28.76 84.19 -35.88
CA GLN A 41 29.34 85.35 -36.57
C GLN A 41 30.87 85.28 -36.41
N SER A 42 31.54 84.94 -37.51
CA SER A 42 33.00 84.99 -37.59
C SER A 42 33.39 86.46 -37.81
N GLN A 43 33.75 87.19 -36.76
CA GLN A 43 34.52 88.42 -36.97
C GLN A 43 35.94 88.03 -37.41
N PRO A 44 36.47 88.59 -38.51
CA PRO A 44 37.85 88.39 -38.87
C PRO A 44 38.74 89.04 -37.81
N TYR A 45 39.55 88.22 -37.14
CA TYR A 45 40.62 88.66 -36.25
C TYR A 45 41.60 89.52 -37.05
N LEU A 46 41.47 90.84 -36.95
CA LEU A 46 42.49 91.79 -37.39
C LEU A 46 43.64 91.75 -36.38
N PRO A 47 44.90 91.52 -36.82
CA PRO A 47 46.03 91.66 -35.93
C PRO A 47 46.20 93.13 -35.51
N PRO A 48 46.63 93.42 -34.28
CA PRO A 48 46.82 94.78 -33.81
C PRO A 48 48.05 95.38 -34.51
N MET A 49 47.81 96.20 -35.55
CA MET A 49 48.83 97.05 -36.19
C MET A 49 49.04 98.37 -35.42
N GLU A 50 48.91 98.35 -34.10
CA GLU A 50 49.11 99.53 -33.24
C GLU A 50 50.28 99.32 -32.29
N ALA A 51 51.50 99.23 -32.83
CA ALA A 51 52.71 99.30 -32.02
C ALA A 51 53.91 99.96 -32.72
N CYS A 52 53.70 100.73 -33.80
CA CYS A 52 54.82 101.35 -34.52
C CYS A 52 54.62 102.83 -34.85
N ILE A 53 53.95 103.61 -33.98
CA ILE A 53 54.02 105.08 -34.04
C ILE A 53 53.99 105.67 -32.62
N LYS A 54 55.08 105.48 -31.86
CA LYS A 54 55.53 106.45 -30.84
C LYS A 54 57.04 106.55 -30.94
N SER A 55 57.47 107.32 -31.94
CA SER A 55 58.81 107.87 -32.01
C SER A 55 58.82 109.16 -31.19
N THR A 56 59.66 109.20 -30.15
CA THR A 56 60.17 110.45 -29.60
C THR A 56 61.69 110.30 -29.48
N GLU A 57 62.36 111.19 -30.20
CA GLU A 57 63.78 111.55 -30.20
C GLU A 57 64.77 110.90 -31.21
N PRO A 58 65.65 111.72 -31.83
CA PRO A 58 66.27 111.41 -33.10
C PRO A 58 67.78 111.16 -32.95
N THR A 59 68.24 109.95 -33.23
CA THR A 59 69.66 109.68 -33.52
C THR A 59 69.78 109.31 -35.00
N GLU A 60 70.29 110.25 -35.79
CA GLU A 60 70.36 110.26 -37.27
C GLU A 60 71.34 109.25 -37.90
N LEU A 61 71.63 108.11 -37.25
CA LEU A 61 72.39 107.02 -37.84
C LEU A 61 71.59 105.71 -37.69
N SER A 62 71.08 105.23 -38.83
CA SER A 62 70.39 103.94 -39.05
C SER A 62 68.85 103.92 -39.15
N LYS A 63 68.27 104.85 -39.92
CA LYS A 63 66.89 104.73 -40.43
C LYS A 63 66.68 103.51 -41.35
N SER A 64 67.75 103.03 -41.99
CA SER A 64 67.72 101.85 -42.88
C SER A 64 67.47 100.55 -42.10
N ASP A 65 68.15 100.33 -40.97
CA ASP A 65 68.03 99.06 -40.23
C ASP A 65 66.69 98.96 -39.50
N GLN A 66 66.09 100.07 -39.08
CA GLN A 66 64.75 100.07 -38.48
C GLN A 66 63.67 99.64 -39.49
N LEU A 67 63.75 100.10 -40.74
CA LEU A 67 62.82 99.68 -41.79
C LEU A 67 63.02 98.22 -42.17
N GLN A 68 64.27 97.75 -42.25
CA GLN A 68 64.57 96.34 -42.49
C GLN A 68 64.06 95.45 -41.35
N ASN A 69 64.26 95.83 -40.09
CA ASN A 69 63.75 95.08 -38.94
C ASN A 69 62.21 95.07 -38.88
N ALA A 70 61.56 96.18 -39.19
CA ALA A 70 60.09 96.24 -39.30
C ALA A 70 59.56 95.35 -40.43
N LEU A 71 60.24 95.32 -41.57
CA LEU A 71 59.89 94.45 -42.70
C LEU A 71 60.08 92.98 -42.34
N VAL A 72 61.22 92.60 -41.74
CA VAL A 72 61.50 91.22 -41.29
C VAL A 72 60.49 90.78 -40.24
N SER A 73 60.14 91.63 -39.28
CA SER A 73 59.10 91.36 -38.28
C SER A 73 57.72 91.21 -38.93
N GLY A 74 57.38 92.08 -39.89
CA GLY A 74 56.14 91.99 -40.67
C GLY A 74 56.02 90.68 -41.45
N TRP A 75 57.12 90.24 -42.09
CA TRP A 75 57.16 88.97 -42.80
C TRP A 75 57.09 87.76 -41.87
N ALA A 76 57.81 87.77 -40.74
CA ALA A 76 57.73 86.71 -39.75
C ALA A 76 56.31 86.59 -39.18
N SER A 77 55.66 87.71 -38.91
CA SER A 77 54.26 87.77 -38.47
C SER A 77 53.30 87.25 -39.55
N TYR A 78 53.47 87.68 -40.80
CA TYR A 78 52.65 87.22 -41.92
C TYR A 78 52.80 85.71 -42.16
N LEU A 79 54.03 85.19 -42.21
CA LEU A 79 54.29 83.75 -42.37
C LEU A 79 53.79 82.94 -41.18
N GLY A 80 53.95 83.47 -39.95
CA GLY A 80 53.37 82.88 -38.75
C GLY A 80 51.84 82.79 -38.82
N ALA A 81 51.17 83.86 -39.27
CA ALA A 81 49.72 83.88 -39.46
C ALA A 81 49.25 82.92 -40.57
N GLN A 82 50.01 82.78 -41.66
CA GLN A 82 49.73 81.80 -42.72
C GLN A 82 49.86 80.36 -42.20
N TYR A 83 50.91 80.08 -41.41
CA TYR A 83 51.10 78.77 -40.78
C TYR A 83 49.95 78.45 -39.82
N THR A 84 49.60 79.37 -38.91
CA THR A 84 48.50 79.14 -37.96
C THR A 84 47.15 79.00 -38.65
N THR A 85 46.90 79.74 -39.74
CA THR A 85 45.68 79.59 -40.56
C THR A 85 45.61 78.21 -41.21
N ARG A 86 46.74 77.69 -41.70
CA ARG A 86 46.81 76.34 -42.26
C ARG A 86 46.55 75.28 -41.19
N GLU A 87 47.20 75.37 -40.04
CA GLU A 87 46.97 74.45 -38.91
C GLU A 87 45.52 74.50 -38.41
N LEU A 88 44.93 75.71 -38.34
CA LEU A 88 43.51 75.89 -38.01
C LEU A 88 42.61 75.20 -39.07
N SER A 89 42.95 75.28 -40.35
CA SER A 89 42.18 74.64 -41.42
C SER A 89 42.27 73.11 -41.38
N LEU A 90 43.43 72.56 -41.02
CA LEU A 90 43.64 71.11 -40.87
C LEU A 90 42.88 70.58 -39.64
N THR A 91 43.06 71.22 -38.48
CA THR A 91 42.33 70.86 -37.26
C THR A 91 40.82 71.00 -37.42
N LYS A 92 40.34 72.04 -38.11
CA LYS A 92 38.92 72.17 -38.47
C LYS A 92 38.44 70.98 -39.31
N LYS A 93 39.19 70.58 -40.34
CA LYS A 93 38.85 69.44 -41.19
C LYS A 93 38.84 68.12 -40.41
N GLU A 94 39.78 67.93 -39.48
CA GLU A 94 39.82 66.77 -38.59
C GLU A 94 38.61 66.73 -37.65
N VAL A 95 38.23 67.87 -37.07
CA VAL A 95 37.02 67.99 -36.23
C VAL A 95 35.76 67.74 -37.05
N ASP A 96 35.64 68.30 -38.26
CA ASP A 96 34.49 68.07 -39.14
C ASP A 96 34.37 66.58 -39.52
N ASN A 97 35.50 65.91 -39.80
CA ASN A 97 35.54 64.47 -40.06
C ASN A 97 35.15 63.65 -38.81
N ALA A 98 35.62 64.03 -37.62
CA ALA A 98 35.25 63.38 -36.37
C ALA A 98 33.75 63.54 -36.06
N ILE A 99 33.19 64.74 -36.29
CA ILE A 99 31.75 64.99 -36.15
C ILE A 99 30.95 64.15 -37.14
N ALA A 100 31.41 64.03 -38.39
CA ALA A 100 30.76 63.17 -39.39
C ALA A 100 30.79 61.69 -38.98
N SER A 101 31.93 61.20 -38.48
CA SER A 101 32.08 59.83 -37.97
C SER A 101 31.15 59.57 -36.78
N LEU A 102 31.12 60.47 -35.79
CA LEU A 102 30.23 60.34 -34.63
C LEU A 102 28.75 60.35 -35.00
N ARG A 103 28.36 61.15 -36.00
CA ARG A 103 26.99 61.15 -36.53
C ARG A 103 26.63 59.84 -37.21
N GLN A 104 27.56 59.25 -37.95
CA GLN A 104 27.38 57.95 -38.57
C GLN A 104 27.26 56.84 -37.51
N ASP A 105 28.14 56.84 -36.50
CA ASP A 105 28.09 55.87 -35.40
C ASP A 105 26.79 55.99 -34.60
N LEU A 106 26.32 57.21 -34.33
CA LEU A 106 25.03 57.43 -33.68
C LEU A 106 23.86 56.89 -34.51
N ALA A 107 23.88 57.09 -35.83
CA ALA A 107 22.84 56.56 -36.72
C ALA A 107 22.84 55.02 -36.73
N LEU A 108 24.02 54.39 -36.74
CA LEU A 108 24.15 52.94 -36.65
C LEU A 108 23.64 52.41 -35.29
N GLN A 109 23.98 53.07 -34.18
CA GLN A 109 23.47 52.70 -32.87
C GLN A 109 21.94 52.81 -32.78
N GLN A 110 21.37 53.88 -33.33
CA GLN A 110 19.90 54.04 -33.37
C GLN A 110 19.24 52.96 -34.23
N GLN A 111 19.87 52.55 -35.33
CA GLN A 111 19.37 51.46 -36.17
C GLN A 111 19.41 50.12 -35.43
N LEU A 112 20.53 49.78 -34.79
CA LEU A 112 20.67 48.55 -33.99
C LEU A 112 19.68 48.51 -32.82
N PHE A 113 19.45 49.66 -32.18
CA PHE A 113 18.45 49.76 -31.12
C PHE A 113 17.03 49.51 -31.66
N ARG A 114 16.67 50.10 -32.81
CA ARG A 114 15.37 49.88 -33.45
C ARG A 114 15.17 48.43 -33.86
N THR A 115 16.19 47.76 -34.42
CA THR A 115 16.09 46.34 -34.78
C THR A 115 15.96 45.46 -33.54
N SER A 116 16.72 45.73 -32.48
CA SER A 116 16.61 45.00 -31.21
C SER A 116 15.23 45.15 -30.56
N VAL A 117 14.66 46.36 -30.57
CA VAL A 117 13.29 46.60 -30.06
C VAL A 117 12.25 45.86 -30.92
N ALA A 118 12.39 45.86 -32.24
CA ALA A 118 11.49 45.12 -33.12
C ALA A 118 11.56 43.60 -32.86
N GLU A 119 12.76 43.03 -32.73
CA GLU A 119 12.95 41.63 -32.37
C GLU A 119 12.32 41.29 -31.02
N PHE A 120 12.54 42.14 -30.00
CA PHE A 120 11.93 41.98 -28.69
C PHE A 120 10.40 41.95 -28.77
N ASN A 121 9.79 42.88 -29.50
CA ASN A 121 8.34 42.93 -29.67
C ASN A 121 7.81 41.68 -30.36
N THR A 122 8.45 41.22 -31.46
CA THR A 122 8.03 39.99 -32.12
C THR A 122 8.17 38.75 -31.23
N ARG A 123 9.17 38.72 -30.34
CA ARG A 123 9.32 37.65 -29.35
C ARG A 123 8.25 37.72 -28.27
N SER A 124 7.93 38.92 -27.80
CA SER A 124 6.83 39.16 -26.85
C SER A 124 5.50 38.69 -27.43
N ASP A 125 5.20 39.05 -28.68
CA ASP A 125 3.96 38.66 -29.36
C ASP A 125 3.85 37.14 -29.58
N ARG A 126 4.97 36.47 -29.81
CA ARG A 126 5.01 34.99 -29.87
C ARG A 126 4.69 34.37 -28.51
N ILE A 127 5.28 34.90 -27.44
CA ILE A 127 5.04 34.40 -26.07
C ILE A 127 3.57 34.61 -25.67
N THR A 128 2.99 35.77 -25.97
CA THR A 128 1.56 36.02 -25.69
C THR A 128 0.65 35.10 -26.51
N SER A 129 0.96 34.89 -27.79
CA SER A 129 0.22 33.93 -28.63
C SER A 129 0.31 32.49 -28.10
N ASP A 130 1.48 32.06 -27.63
CA ASP A 130 1.66 30.72 -27.05
C ASP A 130 0.96 30.57 -25.70
N LEU A 131 0.92 31.64 -24.88
CA LEU A 131 0.11 31.68 -23.67
C LEU A 131 -1.39 31.57 -23.97
N ASP A 132 -1.88 32.24 -25.02
CA ASP A 132 -3.28 32.14 -25.44
C ASP A 132 -3.62 30.74 -25.97
N LYS A 133 -2.68 30.05 -26.64
CA LYS A 133 -2.85 28.62 -26.99
C LYS A 133 -2.93 27.71 -25.77
N GLY A 134 -2.43 28.14 -24.60
CA GLY A 134 -2.56 27.43 -23.32
C GLY A 134 -3.93 27.60 -22.65
N ARG A 135 -4.72 28.61 -23.03
CA ARG A 135 -6.08 28.84 -22.49
C ARG A 135 -7.03 27.63 -22.57
N PRO A 136 -7.12 26.85 -23.67
CA PRO A 136 -7.98 25.66 -23.71
C PRO A 136 -7.60 24.60 -22.67
N LEU A 137 -6.32 24.49 -22.29
CA LEU A 137 -5.93 23.59 -21.20
C LEU A 137 -6.49 24.08 -19.86
N GLN A 138 -6.45 25.39 -19.63
CA GLN A 138 -7.03 26.03 -18.44
C GLN A 138 -8.55 25.84 -18.38
N ASP A 139 -9.23 25.90 -19.53
CA ASP A 139 -10.68 25.66 -19.63
C ASP A 139 -11.04 24.16 -19.49
N SER A 140 -10.14 23.26 -19.90
CA SER A 140 -10.35 21.80 -19.76
C SER A 140 -10.10 21.27 -18.34
N LEU A 141 -9.28 21.97 -17.55
CA LEU A 141 -8.97 21.60 -16.16
C LEU A 141 -10.23 21.46 -15.27
N PRO A 142 -11.18 22.43 -15.24
CA PRO A 142 -12.40 22.27 -14.45
C PRO A 142 -13.33 21.17 -14.97
N LEU A 143 -13.30 20.86 -16.28
CA LEU A 143 -14.06 19.75 -16.85
C LEU A 143 -13.50 18.41 -16.33
N LEU A 144 -12.18 18.25 -16.37
CA LEU A 144 -11.50 17.07 -15.85
C LEU A 144 -11.71 16.93 -14.33
N GLN A 145 -11.65 18.04 -13.59
CA GLN A 145 -11.95 18.07 -12.15
C GLN A 145 -13.37 17.57 -11.88
N ARG A 146 -14.38 18.07 -12.61
CA ARG A 146 -15.76 17.63 -12.47
C ARG A 146 -15.94 16.14 -12.80
N GLN A 147 -15.19 15.63 -13.78
CA GLN A 147 -15.20 14.20 -14.12
C GLN A 147 -14.57 13.34 -13.01
N VAL A 148 -13.48 13.82 -12.39
CA VAL A 148 -12.86 13.16 -11.23
C VAL A 148 -13.81 13.15 -10.04
N ASP A 149 -14.47 14.27 -9.76
CA ASP A 149 -15.44 14.37 -8.66
C ASP A 149 -16.63 13.42 -8.88
N GLN A 150 -17.15 13.35 -10.11
CA GLN A 150 -18.20 12.41 -10.47
C GLN A 150 -17.75 10.94 -10.32
N GLY A 151 -16.51 10.62 -10.72
CA GLY A 151 -15.93 9.29 -10.52
C GLY A 151 -15.78 8.93 -9.03
N ASN A 152 -15.41 9.91 -8.20
CA ASN A 152 -15.31 9.73 -6.75
C ASN A 152 -16.69 9.49 -6.12
N GLU A 153 -17.74 10.18 -6.56
CA GLU A 153 -19.11 9.93 -6.10
C GLU A 153 -19.61 8.52 -6.50
N GLN A 154 -19.30 8.07 -7.71
CA GLN A 154 -19.67 6.72 -8.17
C GLN A 154 -18.92 5.63 -7.39
N THR A 155 -17.63 5.83 -7.11
CA THR A 155 -16.85 4.84 -6.35
C THR A 155 -17.27 4.80 -4.88
N THR A 156 -17.54 5.94 -4.25
CA THR A 156 -18.02 6.00 -2.86
C THR A 156 -19.40 5.37 -2.70
N THR A 157 -20.32 5.60 -3.65
CA THR A 157 -21.62 4.91 -3.65
C THR A 157 -21.48 3.41 -3.82
N ALA A 158 -20.64 2.93 -4.75
CA ALA A 158 -20.36 1.49 -4.92
C ALA A 158 -19.74 0.86 -3.66
N ILE A 159 -18.80 1.54 -2.99
CA ILE A 159 -18.22 1.10 -1.71
C ILE A 159 -19.30 1.02 -0.63
N SER A 160 -20.20 2.00 -0.54
CA SER A 160 -21.29 1.98 0.43
C SER A 160 -22.25 0.81 0.21
N GLU A 161 -22.55 0.46 -1.05
CA GLU A 161 -23.37 -0.69 -1.40
C GLU A 161 -22.69 -2.00 -1.04
N LEU A 162 -21.38 -2.12 -1.31
CA LEU A 162 -20.59 -3.30 -0.96
C LEU A 162 -20.52 -3.49 0.55
N ASN A 163 -20.31 -2.42 1.32
CA ASN A 163 -20.32 -2.45 2.78
C ASN A 163 -21.69 -2.89 3.33
N LYS A 164 -22.79 -2.40 2.74
CA LYS A 164 -24.14 -2.87 3.10
C LYS A 164 -24.33 -4.36 2.83
N LYS A 165 -23.85 -4.86 1.69
CA LYS A 165 -23.88 -6.30 1.37
C LYS A 165 -23.04 -7.11 2.36
N LEU A 166 -21.86 -6.62 2.74
CA LEU A 166 -20.99 -7.26 3.71
C LEU A 166 -21.65 -7.33 5.09
N ALA A 167 -22.27 -6.24 5.55
CA ALA A 167 -23.01 -6.23 6.81
C ALA A 167 -24.18 -7.24 6.81
N ASN A 168 -24.92 -7.33 5.70
CA ASN A 168 -26.01 -8.32 5.57
C ASN A 168 -25.50 -9.76 5.59
N MET A 169 -24.38 -10.05 4.91
CA MET A 169 -23.76 -11.38 4.95
C MET A 169 -23.25 -11.73 6.34
N GLN A 170 -22.62 -10.78 7.03
CA GLN A 170 -22.17 -10.96 8.42
C GLN A 170 -23.36 -11.30 9.33
N GLN A 171 -24.46 -10.53 9.24
CA GLN A 171 -25.67 -10.80 10.01
C GLN A 171 -26.27 -12.19 9.72
N SER A 172 -26.27 -12.62 8.45
CA SER A 172 -26.72 -13.96 8.07
C SER A 172 -25.81 -15.05 8.65
N LEU A 173 -24.50 -14.82 8.69
CA LEU A 173 -23.53 -15.76 9.23
C LEU A 173 -23.66 -15.86 10.75
N ASP A 174 -23.84 -14.74 11.44
CA ASP A 174 -24.08 -14.70 12.88
C ASP A 174 -25.40 -15.41 13.23
N GLY A 175 -26.45 -15.23 12.42
CA GLY A 175 -27.71 -15.95 12.55
C GLY A 175 -27.56 -17.47 12.38
N LEU A 176 -26.80 -17.91 11.37
CA LEU A 176 -26.49 -19.33 11.16
C LEU A 176 -25.65 -19.90 12.31
N HIS A 177 -24.68 -19.15 12.81
CA HIS A 177 -23.85 -19.56 13.92
C HIS A 177 -24.68 -19.72 15.20
N SER A 178 -25.58 -18.77 15.50
CA SER A 178 -26.50 -18.86 16.64
C SER A 178 -27.43 -20.07 16.53
N LEU A 179 -27.93 -20.38 15.34
CA LEU A 179 -28.78 -21.55 15.10
C LEU A 179 -28.00 -22.87 15.24
N ALA A 180 -26.77 -22.90 14.72
CA ALA A 180 -25.89 -24.06 14.82
C ALA A 180 -25.48 -24.31 16.28
N SER A 181 -25.15 -23.26 17.04
CA SER A 181 -24.80 -23.39 18.46
C SER A 181 -25.98 -23.88 19.30
N SER A 182 -27.19 -23.34 19.08
CA SER A 182 -28.38 -23.79 19.82
C SER A 182 -28.75 -25.25 19.51
N ASN A 183 -28.61 -25.66 18.25
CA ASN A 183 -28.88 -27.05 17.85
C ASN A 183 -27.84 -28.02 18.44
N LEU A 184 -26.56 -27.64 18.46
CA LEU A 184 -25.50 -28.45 19.06
C LEU A 184 -25.71 -28.59 20.58
N GLU A 185 -26.11 -27.52 21.25
CA GLU A 185 -26.43 -27.54 22.68
C GLU A 185 -27.64 -28.44 22.98
N ALA A 186 -28.73 -28.33 22.20
CA ALA A 186 -29.89 -29.20 22.35
C ALA A 186 -29.54 -30.70 22.14
N VAL A 187 -28.70 -31.00 21.15
CA VAL A 187 -28.21 -32.37 20.91
C VAL A 187 -27.35 -32.85 22.08
N ARG A 188 -26.45 -32.00 22.59
CA ARG A 188 -25.61 -32.31 23.76
C ARG A 188 -26.47 -32.64 24.99
N ASP A 189 -27.50 -31.84 25.27
CA ASP A 189 -28.41 -32.06 26.40
C ASP A 189 -29.19 -33.37 26.24
N GLN A 190 -29.60 -33.69 25.01
CA GLN A 190 -30.24 -34.98 24.71
C GLN A 190 -29.30 -36.17 24.97
N TYR A 191 -28.01 -36.05 24.61
CA TYR A 191 -27.01 -37.08 24.91
C TYR A 191 -26.76 -37.24 26.42
N ILE A 192 -26.69 -36.14 27.17
CA ILE A 192 -26.54 -36.17 28.63
C ILE A 192 -27.75 -36.87 29.26
N SER A 193 -28.97 -36.48 28.90
CA SER A 193 -30.18 -37.13 29.42
C SER A 193 -30.27 -38.62 29.06
N ALA A 194 -29.81 -39.01 27.86
CA ALA A 194 -29.75 -40.42 27.47
C ALA A 194 -28.72 -41.20 28.30
N LEU A 195 -27.57 -40.60 28.61
CA LEU A 195 -26.55 -41.21 29.48
C LEU A 195 -27.07 -41.42 30.90
N GLU A 196 -27.74 -40.42 31.48
CA GLU A 196 -28.36 -40.52 32.80
C GLU A 196 -29.39 -41.67 32.86
N LYS A 197 -30.21 -41.83 31.81
CA LYS A 197 -31.15 -42.97 31.70
C LYS A 197 -30.44 -44.32 31.63
N VAL A 198 -29.33 -44.39 30.90
CA VAL A 198 -28.52 -45.63 30.83
C VAL A 198 -27.93 -45.96 32.20
N GLU A 199 -27.43 -44.97 32.93
CA GLU A 199 -26.91 -45.15 34.29
C GLU A 199 -28.00 -45.63 35.25
N ALA A 200 -29.20 -45.03 35.20
CA ALA A 200 -30.35 -45.48 35.98
C ALA A 200 -30.73 -46.94 35.69
N LEU A 201 -30.82 -47.32 34.40
CA LEU A 201 -31.10 -48.70 34.00
C LEU A 201 -30.01 -49.69 34.42
N GLN A 202 -28.74 -49.27 34.44
CA GLN A 202 -27.65 -50.09 34.97
C GLN A 202 -27.79 -50.31 36.49
N GLY A 203 -28.21 -49.28 37.24
CA GLY A 203 -28.55 -49.37 38.65
C GLY A 203 -29.69 -50.34 38.92
N GLU A 204 -30.80 -50.21 38.19
CA GLU A 204 -31.95 -51.12 38.28
C GLU A 204 -31.56 -52.57 37.94
N LEU A 205 -30.77 -52.79 36.89
CA LEU A 205 -30.26 -54.12 36.53
C LEU A 205 -29.38 -54.70 37.63
N GLY A 206 -28.62 -53.86 38.35
CA GLY A 206 -27.86 -54.24 39.54
C GLY A 206 -28.75 -54.76 40.66
N ILE A 207 -29.83 -54.03 40.96
CA ILE A 207 -30.83 -54.42 41.97
C ILE A 207 -31.47 -55.76 41.59
N VAL A 208 -31.94 -55.90 40.34
CA VAL A 208 -32.57 -57.15 39.85
C VAL A 208 -31.61 -58.34 39.93
N ARG A 209 -30.31 -58.14 39.65
CA ARG A 209 -29.31 -59.21 39.82
C ARG A 209 -29.14 -59.60 41.28
N ALA A 210 -29.11 -58.64 42.21
CA ALA A 210 -29.02 -58.91 43.63
C ALA A 210 -30.27 -59.61 44.18
N GLU A 211 -31.46 -59.25 43.68
CA GLU A 211 -32.70 -59.96 44.02
C GLU A 211 -32.70 -61.39 43.48
N LYS A 212 -32.21 -61.60 42.25
CA LYS A 212 -32.07 -62.95 41.67
C LYS A 212 -31.15 -63.82 42.52
N THR A 213 -29.95 -63.34 42.89
CA THR A 213 -29.02 -64.13 43.74
C THR A 213 -29.65 -64.45 45.10
N ARG A 214 -30.36 -63.49 45.71
CA ARG A 214 -31.10 -63.70 46.96
C ARG A 214 -32.19 -64.77 46.84
N MET A 215 -32.92 -64.81 45.71
CA MET A 215 -33.94 -65.83 45.46
C MET A 215 -33.32 -67.20 45.16
N GLU A 216 -32.20 -67.25 44.45
CA GLU A 216 -31.43 -68.49 44.22
C GLU A 216 -30.88 -69.07 45.52
N GLU A 217 -30.40 -68.23 46.45
CA GLU A 217 -30.00 -68.65 47.80
C GLU A 217 -31.17 -69.24 48.59
N LYS A 218 -32.35 -68.60 48.53
CA LYS A 218 -33.58 -69.11 49.17
C LYS A 218 -34.01 -70.45 48.58
N LEU A 219 -33.98 -70.60 47.26
CA LEU A 219 -34.28 -71.87 46.58
C LEU A 219 -33.31 -72.96 47.00
N SER A 220 -32.00 -72.68 46.98
CA SER A 220 -30.96 -73.61 47.42
C SER A 220 -31.11 -74.01 48.89
N ALA A 221 -31.61 -73.11 49.74
CA ALA A 221 -31.91 -73.41 51.14
C ALA A 221 -33.15 -74.28 51.30
N LEU A 222 -34.20 -74.05 50.50
CA LEU A 222 -35.39 -74.91 50.46
C LEU A 222 -35.06 -76.30 49.91
N GLU A 223 -34.27 -76.39 48.84
CA GLU A 223 -33.78 -77.66 48.29
C GLU A 223 -33.02 -78.46 49.36
N ARG A 224 -32.07 -77.83 50.08
CA ARG A 224 -31.37 -78.46 51.20
C ARG A 224 -32.30 -78.92 52.33
N ARG A 225 -33.38 -78.19 52.59
CA ARG A 225 -34.38 -78.57 53.61
C ARG A 225 -35.22 -79.76 53.13
N ILE A 226 -35.61 -79.80 51.86
CA ILE A 226 -36.33 -80.93 51.26
C ILE A 226 -35.44 -82.17 51.33
N THR A 227 -34.18 -82.10 50.87
CA THR A 227 -33.26 -83.24 50.94
C THR A 227 -33.08 -83.71 52.39
N ALA A 228 -32.91 -82.79 53.35
CA ALA A 228 -32.82 -83.16 54.77
C ALA A 228 -34.09 -83.82 55.32
N ILE A 229 -35.29 -83.41 54.88
CA ILE A 229 -36.55 -84.08 55.24
C ILE A 229 -36.62 -85.45 54.57
N THR A 230 -36.24 -85.58 53.30
CA THR A 230 -36.21 -86.86 52.58
C THR A 230 -35.18 -87.83 53.18
N ASP A 231 -34.05 -87.34 53.68
CA ASP A 231 -33.03 -88.15 54.35
C ASP A 231 -33.44 -88.52 55.80
N ALA A 232 -34.18 -87.63 56.48
CA ALA A 232 -34.72 -87.85 57.84
C ALA A 232 -36.01 -88.68 57.86
N ASP A 233 -36.78 -88.68 56.77
CA ASP A 233 -37.73 -89.74 56.42
C ASP A 233 -36.91 -90.97 56.03
N HIS A 234 -36.26 -91.56 57.03
CA HIS A 234 -35.96 -92.97 57.05
C HIS A 234 -37.21 -93.68 56.54
N GLY A 235 -37.05 -94.39 55.42
CA GLY A 235 -38.15 -94.99 54.68
C GLY A 235 -39.17 -95.58 55.64
N LEU A 236 -40.46 -95.35 55.34
CA LEU A 236 -41.61 -95.95 56.02
C LEU A 236 -41.14 -97.24 56.70
N PRO A 237 -41.23 -97.34 58.05
CA PRO A 237 -40.66 -98.46 58.78
C PRO A 237 -40.91 -99.73 57.99
N THR A 238 -39.93 -100.61 57.82
CA THR A 238 -40.09 -101.83 57.01
C THR A 238 -41.38 -102.57 57.38
N GLU A 239 -41.84 -102.44 58.62
CA GLU A 239 -43.13 -102.88 59.15
C GLU A 239 -44.36 -102.21 58.51
N THR A 240 -44.34 -100.91 58.26
CA THR A 240 -45.41 -100.17 57.57
C THR A 240 -45.44 -100.48 56.08
N ILE A 241 -44.29 -100.68 55.44
CA ILE A 241 -44.22 -101.16 54.04
C ILE A 241 -44.74 -102.59 53.95
N ALA A 242 -44.32 -103.49 54.85
CA ALA A 242 -44.83 -104.86 54.92
C ALA A 242 -46.34 -104.91 55.19
N PHE A 243 -46.85 -104.01 56.03
CA PHE A 243 -48.29 -103.89 56.29
C PHE A 243 -49.06 -103.37 55.05
N LEU A 244 -48.51 -102.40 54.32
CA LEU A 244 -49.09 -101.92 53.06
C LEU A 244 -49.07 -102.99 51.97
N ASP A 245 -47.97 -103.74 51.82
CA ASP A 245 -47.91 -104.90 50.92
C ASP A 245 -48.91 -106.00 51.31
N GLN A 246 -49.16 -106.18 52.61
CA GLN A 246 -50.18 -107.11 53.09
C GLN A 246 -51.60 -106.62 52.77
N ILE A 247 -51.88 -105.32 52.91
CA ILE A 247 -53.16 -104.73 52.51
C ILE A 247 -53.35 -104.82 51.00
N LEU A 248 -52.31 -104.53 50.21
CA LEU A 248 -52.36 -104.62 48.75
C LEU A 248 -52.53 -106.07 48.30
N SER A 249 -51.81 -107.03 48.89
CA SER A 249 -52.01 -108.47 48.61
C SER A 249 -53.42 -108.92 48.95
N ARG A 250 -53.99 -108.45 50.07
CA ARG A 250 -55.37 -108.78 50.46
C ARG A 250 -56.41 -108.12 49.56
N ARG A 251 -56.14 -106.90 49.09
CA ARG A 251 -56.95 -106.24 48.07
C ARG A 251 -56.91 -107.01 46.75
N ASP A 252 -55.73 -107.43 46.31
CA ASP A 252 -55.57 -108.21 45.07
C ASP A 252 -56.27 -109.57 45.19
N GLU A 253 -56.26 -110.20 46.36
CA GLU A 253 -57.01 -111.43 46.62
C GLU A 253 -58.54 -111.20 46.64
N LEU A 254 -59.00 -110.07 47.17
CA LEU A 254 -60.41 -109.65 47.09
C LEU A 254 -60.83 -109.27 45.66
N MET A 255 -59.96 -108.61 44.90
CA MET A 255 -60.15 -108.33 43.47
C MET A 255 -60.21 -109.64 42.67
N ARG A 256 -59.37 -110.62 42.99
CA ARG A 256 -59.40 -111.95 42.37
C ARG A 256 -60.68 -112.73 42.67
N LEU A 257 -61.35 -112.46 43.80
CA LEU A 257 -62.69 -112.99 44.11
C LEU A 257 -63.81 -112.24 43.37
N LEU A 258 -63.60 -110.95 43.08
CA LEU A 258 -64.51 -110.12 42.29
C LEU A 258 -64.38 -110.37 40.77
N ASP A 259 -63.21 -110.82 40.30
CA ASP A 259 -62.90 -111.10 38.90
C ASP A 259 -63.38 -112.49 38.40
N ASN A 260 -64.12 -113.25 39.21
CA ASN A 260 -64.97 -114.33 38.71
C ASN A 260 -66.43 -113.86 38.57
N PRO A 261 -66.76 -113.31 37.39
CA PRO A 261 -68.04 -113.60 36.77
C PRO A 261 -67.87 -114.04 35.32
N GLU A 262 -68.51 -115.18 35.01
CA GLU A 262 -69.15 -115.38 33.72
C GLU A 262 -69.89 -114.08 33.32
N PHE A 263 -69.52 -113.48 32.20
CA PHE A 263 -70.39 -112.96 31.13
C PHE A 263 -69.61 -112.02 30.21
N GLU A 264 -69.32 -112.55 29.03
CA GLU A 264 -69.58 -111.96 27.70
C GLU A 264 -69.71 -110.43 27.56
N SER A 265 -68.75 -109.88 26.80
CA SER A 265 -68.96 -109.20 25.51
C SER A 265 -68.61 -107.71 25.41
N THR A 266 -67.80 -107.46 24.35
CA THR A 266 -67.79 -106.27 23.45
C THR A 266 -67.40 -104.91 24.06
N THR A 267 -66.50 -104.07 23.52
CA THR A 267 -65.58 -104.02 22.37
C THR A 267 -65.03 -102.56 22.33
N VAL A 268 -63.73 -102.36 22.03
CA VAL A 268 -63.19 -101.32 21.09
C VAL A 268 -63.26 -99.81 21.48
N THR A 269 -62.27 -98.91 21.30
CA THR A 269 -60.83 -98.89 20.89
C THR A 269 -60.31 -97.43 20.97
N SER A 270 -58.97 -97.27 21.18
CA SER A 270 -58.10 -96.11 20.80
C SER A 270 -58.16 -94.81 21.65
N SER A 271 -57.10 -94.00 21.82
CA SER A 271 -55.79 -93.90 21.16
C SER A 271 -54.83 -93.00 21.95
N ALA A 272 -53.54 -93.38 21.97
CA ALA A 272 -52.32 -92.56 21.94
C ALA A 272 -52.03 -91.47 23.01
N ALA A 273 -51.04 -91.81 23.84
CA ALA A 273 -50.04 -90.91 24.43
C ALA A 273 -48.84 -90.74 23.42
N PRO A 274 -47.67 -90.13 23.73
CA PRO A 274 -47.23 -89.44 24.96
C PRO A 274 -46.30 -88.19 24.72
N GLU A 275 -45.68 -87.72 25.83
CA GLU A 275 -44.33 -87.09 25.91
C GLU A 275 -44.12 -85.65 25.39
N GLN A 276 -43.23 -84.79 25.89
CA GLN A 276 -42.40 -84.61 27.10
C GLN A 276 -41.67 -83.25 26.94
N LYS A 277 -41.11 -82.73 28.03
CA LYS A 277 -39.80 -82.04 28.12
C LYS A 277 -39.66 -80.49 28.07
N ILE A 278 -39.57 -79.92 29.28
CA ILE A 278 -38.54 -79.03 29.89
C ILE A 278 -37.65 -78.11 29.00
N VAL A 279 -37.52 -76.84 29.42
CA VAL A 279 -36.29 -76.07 29.79
C VAL A 279 -36.28 -74.62 29.27
N ASN A 280 -35.85 -73.76 30.18
CA ASN A 280 -35.80 -72.32 30.22
C ASN A 280 -34.53 -71.71 29.56
N THR A 281 -34.59 -70.40 29.33
CA THR A 281 -33.52 -69.38 29.39
C THR A 281 -32.41 -69.20 28.33
N ARG A 282 -32.34 -67.93 27.92
CA ARG A 282 -31.18 -67.02 27.78
C ARG A 282 -30.28 -67.03 26.53
N SER A 283 -30.42 -65.90 25.83
CA SER A 283 -29.38 -64.88 25.57
C SER A 283 -28.38 -65.08 24.43
N ARG A 284 -28.31 -63.98 23.65
CA ARG A 284 -27.11 -63.21 23.25
C ARG A 284 -26.55 -63.42 21.83
N THR A 285 -26.63 -62.29 21.11
CA THR A 285 -25.61 -61.63 20.27
C THR A 285 -25.24 -62.14 18.87
N ARG A 286 -25.44 -61.19 17.94
CA ARG A 286 -24.49 -60.56 16.98
C ARG A 286 -24.58 -60.95 15.50
N ALA A 287 -24.79 -59.89 14.72
CA ALA A 287 -24.16 -59.50 13.44
C ALA A 287 -24.44 -60.33 12.17
N SER A 288 -24.98 -59.67 11.13
CA SER A 288 -24.31 -59.43 9.83
C SER A 288 -25.18 -58.61 8.85
N GLN A 289 -24.55 -58.12 7.77
CA GLN A 289 -25.04 -57.39 6.57
C GLN A 289 -25.24 -55.86 6.73
N ARG A 290 -24.43 -54.93 6.15
CA ARG A 290 -23.83 -54.76 4.80
C ARG A 290 -24.91 -54.84 3.71
N ASP A 291 -25.19 -53.81 2.91
CA ASP A 291 -24.31 -52.96 2.09
C ASP A 291 -24.89 -51.55 1.86
N SER A 292 -24.04 -50.53 1.65
CA SER A 292 -24.15 -49.55 0.54
C SER A 292 -23.02 -48.51 0.56
N ASN A 293 -22.59 -48.16 -0.65
CA ASN A 293 -21.39 -47.45 -1.07
C ASN A 293 -21.43 -45.91 -0.89
N SER A 294 -20.27 -45.31 -0.58
CA SER A 294 -19.68 -44.11 -1.26
C SER A 294 -18.29 -43.87 -0.65
N SER A 295 -17.16 -44.19 -1.29
CA SER A 295 -16.49 -43.47 -2.38
C SER A 295 -16.34 -41.96 -2.12
N ILE A 296 -15.08 -41.54 -1.86
CA ILE A 296 -14.35 -40.27 -2.06
C ILE A 296 -13.17 -40.35 -1.09
N ASP A 297 -12.02 -40.87 -1.50
CA ASP A 297 -10.93 -40.22 -2.25
C ASP A 297 -10.06 -39.27 -1.39
N HIS A 298 -8.77 -39.35 -1.68
CA HIS A 298 -7.62 -38.94 -0.88
C HIS A 298 -7.56 -37.44 -0.61
N GLY A 299 -7.16 -37.08 0.62
CA GLY A 299 -6.88 -35.70 0.97
C GLY A 299 -6.15 -35.55 2.30
N VAL A 300 -4.96 -36.14 2.42
CA VAL A 300 -4.02 -35.78 3.48
C VAL A 300 -3.64 -34.30 3.29
N LYS A 301 -4.20 -33.42 4.12
CA LYS A 301 -3.66 -32.09 4.35
C LYS A 301 -3.37 -31.91 5.84
N SER A 302 -2.09 -31.76 6.08
CA SER A 302 -1.37 -31.47 7.31
C SER A 302 -1.96 -30.34 8.14
N PRO A 303 -1.66 -30.29 9.46
CA PRO A 303 -2.13 -29.25 10.36
C PRO A 303 -1.56 -27.86 9.99
N PRO A 304 -2.29 -26.75 10.26
CA PRO A 304 -1.73 -25.43 10.11
C PRO A 304 -0.74 -25.19 11.26
N LEU A 305 0.56 -25.20 10.93
CA LEU A 305 1.54 -24.51 11.76
C LEU A 305 1.23 -23.02 11.71
N THR A 306 0.89 -22.48 12.88
CA THR A 306 0.97 -21.06 13.19
C THR A 306 2.43 -20.63 13.07
N GLN A 307 2.88 -20.29 11.85
CA GLN A 307 4.08 -19.49 11.63
C GLN A 307 3.66 -18.02 11.65
N GLN A 308 3.62 -17.47 12.85
CA GLN A 308 3.52 -16.05 13.09
C GLN A 308 4.87 -15.58 13.61
N GLU A 309 5.90 -15.64 12.76
CA GLU A 309 7.25 -15.06 12.94
C GLU A 309 8.07 -15.35 11.67
N GLY A 310 7.85 -14.58 10.60
CA GLY A 310 8.53 -14.87 9.31
C GLY A 310 8.46 -13.81 8.22
N ILE A 311 7.88 -12.63 8.49
CA ILE A 311 7.75 -11.59 7.45
C ILE A 311 9.04 -10.78 7.29
N GLN A 312 9.91 -10.71 8.32
CA GLN A 312 11.15 -9.94 8.23
C GLN A 312 12.28 -10.66 7.46
N SER A 313 12.32 -12.00 7.46
CA SER A 313 13.44 -12.74 6.84
C SER A 313 13.37 -12.84 5.31
N CYS A 314 12.18 -12.70 4.70
CA CYS A 314 12.03 -12.83 3.25
C CYS A 314 12.53 -11.57 2.51
N ALA A 315 12.19 -10.38 3.01
CA ALA A 315 12.49 -9.11 2.34
C ALA A 315 14.00 -8.81 2.26
N VAL A 316 14.78 -9.18 3.29
CA VAL A 316 16.23 -8.97 3.32
C VAL A 316 16.95 -9.87 2.30
N HIS A 317 16.55 -11.14 2.20
CA HIS A 317 17.10 -12.07 1.21
C HIS A 317 16.75 -11.69 -0.24
N ASP A 318 15.59 -11.07 -0.45
CA ASP A 318 15.20 -10.57 -1.77
C ASP A 318 16.05 -9.36 -2.20
N MET A 319 16.44 -8.49 -1.25
CA MET A 319 17.31 -7.35 -1.53
C MET A 319 18.75 -7.77 -1.87
N GLU A 320 19.32 -8.73 -1.16
CA GLU A 320 20.65 -9.27 -1.48
C GLU A 320 20.70 -9.91 -2.88
N ARG A 321 19.66 -10.66 -3.25
CA ARG A 321 19.54 -11.26 -4.58
C ARG A 321 19.39 -10.21 -5.68
N LEU A 322 18.56 -9.18 -5.45
CA LEU A 322 18.41 -8.05 -6.38
C LEU A 322 19.74 -7.31 -6.57
N PHE A 323 20.46 -7.05 -5.48
CA PHE A 323 21.77 -6.40 -5.51
C PHE A 323 22.79 -7.22 -6.29
N LEU A 324 22.88 -8.53 -6.05
CA LEU A 324 23.83 -9.41 -6.76
C LEU A 324 23.54 -9.45 -8.26
N ARG A 325 22.26 -9.58 -8.65
CA ARG A 325 21.84 -9.57 -10.06
C ARG A 325 22.19 -8.25 -10.74
N LEU A 326 21.75 -7.13 -10.18
CA LEU A 326 22.00 -5.80 -10.76
C LEU A 326 23.48 -5.42 -10.73
N ASN A 327 24.26 -5.90 -9.76
CA ASN A 327 25.70 -5.67 -9.75
C ASN A 327 26.42 -6.53 -10.81
N GLN A 328 25.90 -7.71 -11.14
CA GLN A 328 26.39 -8.52 -12.25
C GLN A 328 26.06 -7.85 -13.58
N ASP A 329 24.82 -7.39 -13.77
CA ASP A 329 24.36 -6.70 -14.97
C ASP A 329 25.17 -5.41 -15.24
N TYR A 330 25.47 -4.63 -14.19
CA TYR A 330 26.31 -3.44 -14.29
C TYR A 330 27.74 -3.76 -14.78
N ARG A 331 28.29 -4.91 -14.39
CA ARG A 331 29.63 -5.33 -14.81
C ARG A 331 29.67 -5.80 -16.26
N THR A 332 28.60 -6.44 -16.72
CA THR A 332 28.50 -6.96 -18.10
C THR A 332 28.14 -5.86 -19.09
N SER A 333 27.33 -4.89 -18.66
CA SER A 333 26.82 -3.79 -19.49
C SER A 333 26.65 -2.54 -18.64
N PRO A 334 27.69 -1.71 -18.49
CA PRO A 334 27.59 -0.49 -17.71
C PRO A 334 26.60 0.50 -18.38
N PRO A 335 25.66 1.06 -17.61
CA PRO A 335 24.66 2.00 -18.11
C PRO A 335 25.30 3.35 -18.48
N GLU A 336 24.66 4.10 -19.37
CA GLU A 336 25.10 5.46 -19.73
C GLU A 336 24.96 6.46 -18.57
N SER A 337 24.05 6.19 -17.63
CA SER A 337 23.81 7.03 -16.46
C SER A 337 23.71 6.18 -15.19
N ASP A 338 24.67 6.37 -14.29
CA ASP A 338 24.66 5.75 -12.96
C ASP A 338 23.43 6.17 -12.15
N ALA A 339 22.98 7.42 -12.28
CA ALA A 339 21.83 7.93 -11.57
C ALA A 339 20.53 7.22 -11.98
N LEU A 340 20.31 7.01 -13.29
CA LEU A 340 19.14 6.25 -13.77
C LEU A 340 19.21 4.79 -13.34
N TYR A 341 20.40 4.20 -13.32
CA TYR A 341 20.59 2.82 -12.88
C TYR A 341 20.31 2.64 -11.39
N ILE A 342 20.71 3.60 -10.57
CA ILE A 342 20.39 3.62 -9.14
C ILE A 342 18.87 3.73 -8.93
N TRP A 343 18.18 4.57 -9.72
CA TRP A 343 16.73 4.64 -9.67
C TRP A 343 16.08 3.31 -10.04
N HIS A 344 16.54 2.68 -11.12
CA HIS A 344 16.06 1.35 -11.51
C HIS A 344 16.24 0.31 -10.38
N PHE A 345 17.36 0.36 -9.65
CA PHE A 345 17.56 -0.48 -8.47
C PHE A 345 16.54 -0.18 -7.37
N LEU A 346 16.31 1.09 -7.03
CA LEU A 346 15.37 1.52 -5.98
C LEU A 346 13.92 1.18 -6.33
N ASP A 347 13.55 1.28 -7.62
CA ASP A 347 12.23 0.93 -8.14
C ASP A 347 11.99 -0.58 -8.20
N SER A 348 13.07 -1.37 -8.29
CA SER A 348 12.99 -2.84 -8.27
C SER A 348 12.70 -3.40 -6.86
N ILE A 349 12.74 -2.57 -5.82
CA ILE A 349 12.43 -2.98 -4.44
C ILE A 349 10.91 -3.06 -4.28
N GLY A 350 10.36 -4.28 -4.28
CA GLY A 350 8.91 -4.50 -4.20
C GLY A 350 8.25 -4.06 -2.89
N ASP A 351 9.01 -3.95 -1.79
CA ASP A 351 8.52 -3.42 -0.53
C ASP A 351 8.69 -1.89 -0.46
N SER A 352 7.58 -1.16 -0.57
CA SER A 352 7.55 0.30 -0.51
C SER A 352 8.07 0.86 0.81
N LYS A 353 7.92 0.16 1.95
CA LYS A 353 8.42 0.63 3.25
C LYS A 353 9.94 0.47 3.33
N LEU A 354 10.45 -0.65 2.84
CA LEU A 354 11.89 -0.89 2.78
C LEU A 354 12.58 0.08 1.82
N SER A 355 12.00 0.31 0.64
CA SER A 355 12.51 1.29 -0.33
C SER A 355 12.56 2.69 0.29
N GLN A 356 11.48 3.11 0.98
CA GLN A 356 11.45 4.38 1.69
C GLN A 356 12.52 4.47 2.80
N HIS A 357 12.68 3.43 3.62
CA HIS A 357 13.68 3.38 4.68
C HIS A 357 15.10 3.51 4.12
N ILE A 358 15.42 2.80 3.04
CA ILE A 358 16.72 2.87 2.36
C ILE A 358 16.95 4.29 1.83
N GLN A 359 15.95 4.87 1.15
CA GLN A 359 16.05 6.23 0.61
C GLN A 359 16.29 7.27 1.72
N GLN A 360 15.55 7.21 2.83
CA GLN A 360 15.75 8.10 3.97
C GLN A 360 17.11 7.90 4.65
N SER A 361 17.54 6.64 4.76
CA SER A 361 18.85 6.30 5.34
C SER A 361 20.00 6.79 4.46
N LEU A 362 19.86 6.77 3.14
CA LEU A 362 20.84 7.31 2.19
C LEU A 362 21.04 8.82 2.38
N VAL A 363 19.96 9.58 2.54
CA VAL A 363 20.02 11.02 2.82
C VAL A 363 20.71 11.27 4.16
N THR A 364 20.38 10.48 5.17
CA THR A 364 20.91 10.66 6.53
C THR A 364 22.41 10.33 6.57
N ALA A 365 22.83 9.24 5.94
CA ALA A 365 24.22 8.79 5.96
C ALA A 365 25.11 9.55 4.98
N PHE A 366 24.57 10.05 3.86
CA PHE A 366 25.32 10.70 2.79
C PHE A 366 24.60 11.94 2.23
N PRO A 367 24.43 13.00 3.04
CA PRO A 367 23.64 14.19 2.68
C PRO A 367 24.23 15.03 1.53
N LEU A 368 25.51 14.84 1.19
CA LEU A 368 26.16 15.51 0.06
C LEU A 368 25.85 14.82 -1.29
N LEU A 369 25.41 13.55 -1.23
CA LEU A 369 25.19 12.71 -2.41
C LEU A 369 23.70 12.48 -2.67
N PHE A 370 22.89 12.47 -1.61
CA PHE A 370 21.45 12.27 -1.67
C PHE A 370 20.75 13.39 -0.90
N PHE A 371 19.83 14.08 -1.58
CA PHE A 371 19.09 15.19 -1.00
C PHE A 371 17.64 14.80 -0.76
N PRO A 372 16.99 15.27 0.32
CA PRO A 372 15.57 15.07 0.50
C PRO A 372 14.81 15.84 -0.57
N ARG A 373 13.82 15.20 -1.20
CA ARG A 373 12.99 15.87 -2.20
C ARG A 373 12.01 16.82 -1.48
N THR A 374 12.12 18.12 -1.76
CA THR A 374 11.36 19.18 -1.06
C THR A 374 9.92 19.35 -1.56
N SER A 375 9.50 18.64 -2.61
CA SER A 375 8.12 18.68 -3.11
C SER A 375 7.49 17.29 -3.15
N SER A 376 6.56 17.05 -2.22
CA SER A 376 5.66 15.89 -2.20
C SER A 376 4.45 16.06 -3.14
N ARG A 377 4.52 16.96 -4.13
CA ARG A 377 3.35 17.38 -4.93
C ARG A 377 2.85 16.31 -5.91
N CYS A 378 3.58 15.22 -6.13
CA CYS A 378 3.10 14.10 -6.92
C CYS A 378 2.62 12.98 -5.99
N LYS A 379 1.30 12.89 -5.78
CA LYS A 379 0.65 11.71 -5.17
C LYS A 379 1.01 10.49 -6.01
N GLY A 380 1.70 9.51 -5.41
CA GLY A 380 2.07 8.25 -6.05
C GLY A 380 3.54 8.13 -6.48
N ASP A 381 4.35 9.16 -6.26
CA ASP A 381 5.78 9.10 -6.59
C ASP A 381 6.56 8.45 -5.42
N HIS A 382 7.10 7.25 -5.64
CA HIS A 382 7.86 6.48 -4.61
C HIS A 382 9.30 7.01 -4.41
N HIS A 383 9.61 8.17 -4.98
CA HIS A 383 10.93 8.80 -4.98
C HIS A 383 10.99 9.93 -3.94
N TYR A 384 11.57 9.62 -2.78
CA TYR A 384 11.69 10.52 -1.63
C TYR A 384 12.98 11.36 -1.67
N ILE A 385 13.90 11.04 -2.58
CA ILE A 385 15.24 11.62 -2.63
C ILE A 385 15.58 12.16 -4.02
N VAL A 386 16.60 13.00 -4.10
CA VAL A 386 17.24 13.43 -5.34
C VAL A 386 18.68 12.96 -5.30
N ILE A 387 19.10 12.24 -6.34
CA ILE A 387 20.47 11.72 -6.48
C ILE A 387 21.33 12.79 -7.14
N SER A 388 22.45 13.17 -6.53
CA SER A 388 23.42 14.08 -7.14
C SER A 388 24.02 13.48 -8.42
N ALA A 389 24.32 14.31 -9.41
CA ALA A 389 25.00 13.88 -10.64
C ALA A 389 26.40 13.28 -10.36
N GLU A 390 27.00 13.56 -9.20
CA GLU A 390 28.31 13.03 -8.78
C GLU A 390 28.25 11.63 -8.16
N VAL A 391 27.06 11.06 -8.00
CA VAL A 391 26.87 9.72 -7.47
C VAL A 391 27.17 8.71 -8.56
N THR A 392 28.19 7.90 -8.31
CA THR A 392 28.47 6.73 -9.14
C THR A 392 27.91 5.47 -8.50
N TRP A 393 27.71 4.42 -9.29
CA TRP A 393 27.26 3.12 -8.78
C TRP A 393 28.19 2.60 -7.68
N LYS A 394 29.50 2.85 -7.77
CA LYS A 394 30.48 2.48 -6.74
C LYS A 394 30.23 3.21 -5.42
N LYS A 395 29.96 4.51 -5.45
CA LYS A 395 29.65 5.31 -4.25
C LYS A 395 28.32 4.88 -3.64
N PHE A 396 27.31 4.62 -4.48
CA PHE A 396 26.01 4.12 -4.05
C PHE A 396 26.12 2.75 -3.35
N ARG A 397 26.85 1.79 -3.92
CA ARG A 397 27.09 0.48 -3.28
C ARG A 397 27.77 0.62 -1.92
N TYR A 398 28.78 1.49 -1.84
CA TYR A 398 29.41 1.79 -0.57
C TYR A 398 28.39 2.36 0.43
N ALA A 399 27.53 3.28 -0.02
CA ALA A 399 26.50 3.86 0.83
C ALA A 399 25.50 2.81 1.35
N LEU A 400 25.04 1.87 0.51
CA LEU A 400 24.14 0.79 0.92
C LEU A 400 24.74 -0.09 2.03
N THR A 401 26.05 -0.35 2.02
CA THR A 401 26.72 -1.13 3.08
C THR A 401 26.80 -0.41 4.43
N LYS A 402 26.53 0.90 4.46
CA LYS A 402 26.55 1.72 5.67
C LYS A 402 25.17 1.99 6.25
N ILE A 403 24.11 1.59 5.55
CA ILE A 403 22.74 1.74 6.04
C ILE A 403 22.45 0.60 7.03
N PRO A 404 22.02 0.91 8.26
CA PRO A 404 21.47 -0.11 9.14
C PRO A 404 20.18 -0.66 8.53
N MET A 405 20.18 -1.96 8.23
CA MET A 405 18.97 -2.65 7.81
C MET A 405 17.97 -2.66 8.97
N PRO A 406 16.67 -2.44 8.69
CA PRO A 406 15.62 -2.34 9.70
C PRO A 406 15.34 -3.65 10.44
#